data_AF-A0AAD5U3P8-F1
#
_entry.id   AF-A0AAD5U3P8-F1
#
_cell.length_a   1.000
_cell.length_b   1.000
_cell.length_c   1.000
_cell.angle_alpha   90.00
_cell.angle_beta   90.00
_cell.angle_gamma   90.00
#
_symmetry.space_group_name_H-M   'P 1'
#
loop_
_entity.id
_entity.type
_entity.pdbx_description
1 polymer ?
#
loop_
_entity_poly.entity_id
_entity_poly.type
_entity_poly.pdbx_seq_one_letter_code
_entity_poly.pdbx_strand_id
1 'polypeptide(L)'
;MVHETLRLYVSSETFTLEPAYADPNVIHETIVINRENGGLKRNAPPSSTLAQEEVLTTFGLMGIIKLNAGDHIIVITDRKKVGNFAGNDVYRITGTKVIPVPKSRLHLSERQVQDDDRYLSLLEDMLSKDYFYVSYTMDLTNTLQRTFSPQDVNAGKRHWERADDRFFWNKNLQIKLIDITTHNKDQDMSNFILPVICGFVSIKQIILNNKRFTFSIVTRRSRFRAGTRFNVRGIDDAGNVANFVETEQLVYFPEKNQKVSYLQTRGSMPLYWRQIPNIRYTPRLEIDLNPNSATSFRKHFAEQITHYGNQIVVNLINKKGYEMGLGDEFQKHILTMNDARVKYIHFDFHQQCKNMRWDRISLLLDEIGPDLEAQGYCHVNENNLLVRVQNSVVRTNCMDCLDRTNVVQSVLARIFLTKQLRDLQILSANESVEDTGDSLENIFKHVWADNADAVSHQYSGTGALKTDYTRFVDRPKLVLNLNKSFVVLPTFQGVNKRGDEDEVKVLSPVAVVSNNTELGNGNSVGIRLSRNNLNNSVN
;
A
#
# COMPACT_ATOMS: atom_id res chain seq x y z
N MET A 1 15.50 14.29 18.41
CA MET A 1 14.40 14.55 17.45
C MET A 1 15.05 14.84 16.11
N VAL A 2 14.49 14.37 15.00
CA VAL A 2 15.05 14.63 13.67
C VAL A 2 14.78 16.09 13.28
N HIS A 3 15.75 16.77 12.67
CA HIS A 3 15.59 18.16 12.25
C HIS A 3 14.54 18.27 11.14
N GLU A 4 13.58 19.19 11.32
CA GLU A 4 12.46 19.34 10.39
C GLU A 4 12.80 20.19 9.17
N THR A 5 13.52 21.29 9.39
CA THR A 5 13.94 22.22 8.35
C THR A 5 15.44 22.46 8.46
N LEU A 6 16.14 22.36 7.34
CA LEU A 6 17.58 22.51 7.21
C LEU A 6 17.90 23.56 6.14
N ARG A 7 18.90 24.38 6.38
CA ARG A 7 19.57 25.20 5.36
C ARG A 7 20.76 24.40 4.83
N LEU A 8 20.76 24.19 3.52
CA LEU A 8 21.88 23.63 2.78
C LEU A 8 22.65 24.81 2.18
N TYR A 9 23.86 25.03 2.66
CA TYR A 9 24.80 25.94 2.05
C TYR A 9 25.67 25.19 1.05
N VAL A 10 25.71 25.69 -0.18
CA VAL A 10 26.50 25.12 -1.27
C VAL A 10 27.69 26.03 -1.52
N SER A 11 28.89 25.52 -1.22
CA SER A 11 30.15 26.19 -1.51
C SER A 11 30.92 25.45 -2.60
N SER A 12 32.01 26.06 -3.05
CA SER A 12 32.91 25.40 -3.99
C SER A 12 33.64 24.22 -3.32
N GLU A 13 33.84 24.19 -2.01
CA GLU A 13 34.63 23.14 -1.33
C GLU A 13 33.76 22.16 -0.52
N THR A 14 32.61 22.62 -0.05
CA THR A 14 31.80 21.91 0.94
C THR A 14 30.31 22.08 0.69
N PHE A 15 29.54 21.11 1.16
CA PHE A 15 28.11 21.26 1.43
C PHE A 15 27.90 21.27 2.93
N THR A 16 27.21 22.28 3.46
CA THR A 16 26.94 22.39 4.90
C THR A 16 25.43 22.33 5.13
N LEU A 17 24.96 21.35 5.90
CA LEU A 17 23.57 21.29 6.37
C LEU A 17 23.51 21.81 7.80
N GLU A 18 22.63 22.78 8.02
CA GLU A 18 22.39 23.41 9.31
C GLU A 18 20.88 23.44 9.60
N PRO A 19 20.42 23.08 10.80
CA PRO A 19 19.03 23.25 11.21
C PRO A 19 18.60 24.72 11.19
N ALA A 20 17.44 24.98 10.59
CA ALA A 20 16.81 26.29 10.65
C ALA A 20 15.99 26.39 11.96
N TYR A 21 16.63 26.77 13.06
CA TYR A 21 15.94 27.06 14.31
C TYR A 21 15.45 28.51 14.35
N ALA A 22 14.28 28.73 14.95
CA ALA A 22 13.79 30.07 15.26
C ALA A 22 14.45 30.67 16.50
N ASP A 23 14.95 29.83 17.41
CA ASP A 23 15.65 30.24 18.62
C ASP A 23 17.18 30.24 18.40
N PRO A 24 17.84 31.41 18.43
CA PRO A 24 19.29 31.53 18.22
C PRO A 24 20.13 30.96 19.38
N ASN A 25 19.53 30.53 20.49
CA ASN A 25 20.25 29.94 21.63
C ASN A 25 20.48 28.43 21.50
N VAL A 26 19.88 27.78 20.49
CA VAL A 26 20.06 26.35 20.25
C VAL A 26 21.41 26.14 19.56
N ILE A 27 22.26 25.26 20.12
CA ILE A 27 23.54 24.91 19.51
C ILE A 27 23.29 24.38 18.09
N HIS A 28 23.88 25.03 17.10
CA HIS A 28 23.78 24.64 15.70
C HIS A 28 24.61 23.36 15.47
N GLU A 29 23.94 22.22 15.36
CA GLU A 29 24.56 20.99 14.87
C GLU A 29 24.66 21.09 13.35
N THR A 30 25.86 20.95 12.77
CA THR A 30 26.03 20.98 11.32
C THR A 30 26.58 19.67 10.79
N ILE A 31 26.21 19.32 9.57
CA ILE A 31 26.91 18.28 8.79
C ILE A 31 27.60 18.95 7.62
N VAL A 32 28.90 18.72 7.50
CA VAL A 32 29.73 19.22 6.40
C VAL A 32 30.17 18.04 5.54
N ILE A 33 29.92 18.15 4.24
CA ILE A 33 30.31 17.19 3.21
C ILE A 33 31.39 17.83 2.35
N ASN A 34 32.60 17.28 2.36
CA ASN A 34 33.70 17.76 1.55
C ASN A 34 33.55 17.31 0.09
N ARG A 35 33.71 18.23 -0.87
CA ARG A 35 33.50 17.98 -2.30
C ARG A 35 34.65 17.28 -3.00
N GLU A 36 35.84 17.30 -2.43
CA GLU A 36 37.03 16.65 -2.99
C GLU A 36 37.03 15.15 -2.72
N ASN A 37 36.66 14.74 -1.50
CA ASN A 37 36.75 13.34 -1.06
C ASN A 37 35.42 12.71 -0.62
N GLY A 38 34.31 13.47 -0.60
CA GLY A 38 33.01 13.00 -0.12
C GLY A 38 32.95 12.77 1.40
N GLY A 39 33.96 13.23 2.14
CA GLY A 39 34.09 13.05 3.57
C GLY A 39 33.01 13.81 4.33
N LEU A 40 32.38 13.13 5.28
CA LEU A 40 31.27 13.64 6.07
C LEU A 40 31.72 13.89 7.52
N LYS A 41 31.51 15.10 8.04
CA LYS A 41 31.86 15.45 9.42
C LYS A 41 30.76 16.29 10.07
N ARG A 42 30.50 16.03 11.35
CA ARG A 42 29.64 16.85 12.21
C ARG A 42 30.45 18.00 12.80
N ASN A 43 29.84 19.19 12.82
CA ASN A 43 30.39 20.42 13.42
C ASN A 43 31.80 20.77 12.92
N ALA A 44 32.09 20.49 11.65
CA ALA A 44 33.33 20.98 11.06
C ALA A 44 33.27 22.51 10.97
N PRO A 45 34.41 23.21 11.11
CA PRO A 45 34.43 24.67 11.04
C PRO A 45 33.82 25.14 9.71
N PRO A 46 32.98 26.20 9.73
CA PRO A 46 32.39 26.73 8.52
C PRO A 46 33.49 27.13 7.54
N SER A 47 33.23 26.95 6.24
CA SER A 47 34.09 27.49 5.19
C SER A 47 34.27 29.00 5.42
N SER A 48 35.46 29.53 5.15
CA SER A 48 35.81 30.94 5.36
C SER A 48 34.96 31.94 4.55
N THR A 49 34.06 31.46 3.70
CA THR A 49 33.30 32.22 2.69
C THR A 49 31.79 31.95 2.69
N LEU A 50 31.15 31.81 3.87
CA LEU A 50 29.68 31.73 4.01
C LEU A 50 28.91 32.85 3.27
N ALA A 51 29.54 34.01 3.02
CA ALA A 51 28.93 35.18 2.37
C ALA A 51 28.69 35.05 0.85
N GLN A 52 29.18 34.02 0.18
CA GLN A 52 29.01 33.80 -1.28
C GLN A 52 28.24 32.50 -1.62
N GLU A 53 27.64 31.84 -0.64
CA GLU A 53 27.08 30.50 -0.80
C GLU A 53 25.62 30.53 -1.29
N GLU A 54 25.27 29.64 -2.23
CA GLU A 54 23.86 29.39 -2.56
C GLU A 54 23.22 28.70 -1.35
N VAL A 55 22.15 29.31 -0.82
CA VAL A 55 21.41 28.77 0.32
C VAL A 55 20.10 28.17 -0.16
N LEU A 56 19.93 26.87 0.13
CA LEU A 56 18.72 26.12 -0.20
C LEU A 56 18.02 25.72 1.09
N THR A 57 16.73 26.04 1.21
CA THR A 57 15.89 25.46 2.27
C THR A 57 15.54 24.04 1.88
N THR A 58 15.75 23.10 2.80
CA THR A 58 15.45 21.67 2.62
C THR A 58 14.70 21.16 3.83
N PHE A 59 13.88 20.13 3.64
CA PHE A 59 13.05 19.52 4.69
C PHE A 59 13.59 18.16 5.15
N GLY A 60 14.86 17.89 4.89
CA GLY A 60 15.53 16.67 5.29
C GLY A 60 16.47 16.12 4.21
N LEU A 61 17.38 15.26 4.65
CA LEU A 61 18.30 14.54 3.79
C LEU A 61 17.69 13.16 3.44
N MET A 62 17.33 12.96 2.16
CA MET A 62 16.88 11.65 1.68
C MET A 62 18.04 10.65 1.75
N GLY A 63 19.25 11.09 1.41
CA GLY A 63 20.50 10.38 1.63
C GLY A 63 21.56 10.71 0.57
N ILE A 64 22.58 9.87 0.47
CA ILE A 64 23.70 9.98 -0.46
C ILE A 64 23.76 8.71 -1.29
N ILE A 65 23.77 8.84 -2.62
CA ILE A 65 23.93 7.73 -3.56
C ILE A 65 25.28 7.84 -4.28
N LYS A 66 25.97 6.72 -4.46
CA LYS A 66 27.22 6.67 -5.23
C LYS A 66 26.92 6.19 -6.65
N LEU A 67 27.20 7.05 -7.63
CA LEU A 67 27.15 6.72 -9.06
C LEU A 67 28.58 6.70 -9.64
N ASN A 68 28.72 6.61 -10.97
CA ASN A 68 30.03 6.53 -11.61
C ASN A 68 30.83 7.81 -11.36
N ALA A 69 30.20 8.98 -11.47
CA ALA A 69 30.87 10.25 -11.22
C ALA A 69 31.32 10.43 -9.76
N GLY A 70 30.65 9.76 -8.82
CA GLY A 70 30.90 9.84 -7.39
C GLY A 70 29.62 10.00 -6.59
N ASP A 71 29.75 10.59 -5.40
CA ASP A 71 28.62 10.79 -4.51
C ASP A 71 27.66 11.86 -5.03
N HIS A 72 26.36 11.61 -4.86
CA HIS A 72 25.30 12.56 -5.13
C HIS A 72 24.43 12.68 -3.88
N ILE A 73 24.22 13.91 -3.42
CA ILE A 73 23.38 14.23 -2.28
C ILE A 73 21.95 14.36 -2.78
N ILE A 74 21.00 13.70 -2.11
CA ILE A 74 19.58 13.80 -2.42
C ILE A 74 18.91 14.52 -1.24
N VAL A 75 18.43 15.74 -1.48
CA VAL A 75 17.72 16.55 -0.48
C VAL A 75 16.25 16.66 -0.81
N ILE A 76 15.43 16.77 0.24
CA ILE A 76 13.99 17.04 0.12
C ILE A 76 13.82 18.55 0.03
N THR A 77 13.36 19.06 -1.11
CA THR A 77 13.15 20.51 -1.31
C THR A 77 11.74 20.93 -0.94
N ASP A 78 10.75 20.04 -1.14
CA ASP A 78 9.35 20.35 -0.91
C ASP A 78 8.60 19.16 -0.32
N ARG A 79 7.63 19.47 0.53
CA ARG A 79 6.73 18.52 1.14
C ARG A 79 5.34 19.11 1.34
N LYS A 80 4.32 18.27 1.30
CA LYS A 80 2.93 18.62 1.57
C LYS A 80 2.42 17.88 2.80
N LYS A 81 1.85 18.59 3.77
CA LYS A 81 1.22 17.97 4.94
C LYS A 81 -0.01 17.16 4.49
N VAL A 82 -0.02 15.87 4.83
CA VAL A 82 -1.11 14.93 4.53
C VAL A 82 -2.17 14.99 5.62
N GLY A 83 -1.74 15.13 6.87
CA GLY A 83 -2.62 15.26 8.02
C GLY A 83 -1.86 15.11 9.34
N ASN A 84 -2.63 15.06 10.43
CA ASN A 84 -2.13 14.86 11.78
C ASN A 84 -2.77 13.61 12.41
N PHE A 85 -1.95 12.73 12.95
CA PHE A 85 -2.39 11.54 13.69
C PHE A 85 -1.86 11.60 15.12
N ALA A 86 -2.77 11.75 16.10
CA ALA A 86 -2.45 11.81 17.53
C ALA A 86 -1.32 12.80 17.88
N GLY A 87 -1.35 14.00 17.29
CA GLY A 87 -0.35 15.04 17.52
C GLY A 87 0.89 14.96 16.62
N ASN A 88 1.01 13.92 15.79
CA ASN A 88 2.13 13.75 14.87
C ASN A 88 1.75 14.15 13.45
N ASP A 89 2.52 15.06 12.87
CA ASP A 89 2.33 15.47 11.48
C ASP A 89 2.99 14.50 10.51
N VAL A 90 2.25 14.18 9.44
CA VAL A 90 2.73 13.34 8.35
C VAL A 90 2.76 14.15 7.08
N TYR A 91 3.87 14.05 6.36
CA TYR A 91 4.13 14.79 5.14
C TYR A 91 4.37 13.83 3.98
N ARG A 92 3.92 14.22 2.80
CA ARG A 92 4.28 13.62 1.53
C ARG A 92 5.39 14.44 0.91
N ILE A 93 6.45 13.80 0.45
CA ILE A 93 7.52 14.47 -0.29
C ILE A 93 6.98 14.83 -1.67
N THR A 94 7.13 16.09 -2.07
CA THR A 94 6.64 16.61 -3.36
C THR A 94 7.76 17.18 -4.23
N GLY A 95 8.93 17.41 -3.67
CA GLY A 95 10.10 17.92 -4.40
C GLY A 95 11.39 17.37 -3.81
N THR A 96 12.32 17.00 -4.69
CA THR A 96 13.67 16.57 -4.34
C THR A 96 14.68 17.18 -5.30
N LYS A 97 15.92 17.34 -4.86
CA LYS A 97 17.05 17.79 -5.69
C LYS A 97 18.21 16.83 -5.51
N VAL A 98 18.76 16.36 -6.64
CA VAL A 98 19.97 15.54 -6.68
C VAL A 98 21.15 16.46 -7.01
N ILE A 99 22.17 16.47 -6.15
CA ILE A 99 23.30 17.38 -6.25
C ILE A 99 24.60 16.58 -6.30
N PRO A 100 25.39 16.64 -7.39
CA PRO A 100 26.66 15.95 -7.46
C PRO A 100 27.68 16.56 -6.49
N VAL A 101 28.32 15.71 -5.70
CA VAL A 101 29.44 16.09 -4.83
C VAL A 101 30.69 16.44 -5.65
N PRO A 102 31.13 15.59 -6.60
CA PRO A 102 32.27 15.87 -7.46
C PRO A 102 32.06 17.12 -8.31
N LYS A 103 33.14 17.90 -8.50
CA LYS A 103 33.14 19.10 -9.34
C LYS A 103 33.20 18.80 -10.85
N SER A 104 33.69 17.63 -11.21
CA SER A 104 34.04 17.30 -12.58
C SER A 104 33.85 15.82 -12.89
N ARG A 105 33.48 15.54 -14.13
CA ARG A 105 33.31 14.19 -14.71
C ARG A 105 34.45 13.82 -15.66
N LEU A 106 35.52 14.63 -15.71
CA LEU A 106 36.65 14.42 -16.63
C LEU A 106 37.41 13.09 -16.44
N HIS A 107 37.28 12.47 -15.26
CA HIS A 107 37.89 11.18 -14.95
C HIS A 107 37.07 9.99 -15.50
N LEU A 108 35.89 10.24 -16.05
CA LEU A 108 35.00 9.21 -16.59
C LEU A 108 35.25 9.00 -18.09
N SER A 109 35.08 7.76 -18.53
CA SER A 109 34.92 7.44 -19.95
C SER A 109 33.57 7.93 -20.49
N GLU A 110 33.47 8.09 -21.81
CA GLU A 110 32.21 8.48 -22.47
C GLU A 110 31.05 7.53 -22.12
N ARG A 111 31.31 6.22 -22.07
CA ARG A 111 30.30 5.24 -21.66
C ARG A 111 29.84 5.43 -20.22
N GLN A 112 30.77 5.72 -19.30
CA GLN A 112 30.42 5.97 -17.91
C GLN A 112 29.59 7.24 -17.74
N VAL A 113 29.86 8.28 -18.54
CA VAL A 113 29.04 9.50 -18.59
C VAL A 113 27.62 9.18 -19.05
N GLN A 114 27.47 8.41 -20.15
CA GLN A 114 26.16 8.00 -20.66
C GLN A 114 25.38 7.13 -19.66
N ASP A 115 26.04 6.17 -19.01
CA ASP A 115 25.42 5.32 -17.98
C ASP A 115 24.97 6.15 -16.78
N ASP A 116 25.78 7.11 -16.34
CA ASP A 116 25.53 7.98 -15.19
C ASP A 116 24.37 8.96 -15.47
N ASP A 117 24.29 9.54 -16.68
CA ASP A 117 23.15 10.35 -17.12
C ASP A 117 21.85 9.52 -17.13
N ARG A 118 21.93 8.26 -17.59
CA ARG A 118 20.79 7.35 -17.57
C ARG A 118 20.37 7.00 -16.15
N TYR A 119 21.30 6.74 -15.24
CA TYR A 119 20.98 6.44 -13.84
C TYR A 119 20.37 7.64 -13.13
N LEU A 120 20.88 8.85 -13.38
CA LEU A 120 20.29 10.09 -12.86
C LEU A 120 18.86 10.28 -13.35
N SER A 121 18.60 10.10 -14.64
CA SER A 121 17.24 10.19 -15.20
C SER A 121 16.28 9.19 -14.56
N LEU A 122 16.70 7.93 -14.36
CA LEU A 122 15.87 6.91 -13.70
C LEU A 122 15.61 7.24 -12.22
N LEU A 123 16.62 7.78 -11.54
CA LEU A 123 16.51 8.20 -10.15
C LEU A 123 15.54 9.38 -10.00
N GLU A 124 15.68 10.39 -10.84
CA GLU A 124 14.82 11.57 -10.86
C GLU A 124 13.37 11.20 -11.20
N ASP A 125 13.12 10.32 -12.18
CA ASP A 125 11.77 9.85 -12.50
C ASP A 125 11.11 9.14 -11.31
N MET A 126 11.88 8.33 -10.57
CA MET A 126 11.39 7.66 -9.37
C MET A 126 11.12 8.65 -8.24
N LEU A 127 12.03 9.59 -7.99
CA LEU A 127 11.91 10.60 -6.93
C LEU A 127 10.80 11.62 -7.21
N SER A 128 10.44 11.84 -8.47
CA SER A 128 9.36 12.74 -8.86
C SER A 128 7.96 12.14 -8.61
N LYS A 129 7.85 10.88 -8.22
CA LYS A 129 6.56 10.23 -7.95
C LYS A 129 6.08 10.52 -6.52
N ASP A 130 4.76 10.61 -6.37
CA ASP A 130 4.06 10.81 -5.08
C ASP A 130 4.05 9.53 -4.19
N TYR A 131 5.19 8.86 -4.01
CA TYR A 131 5.27 7.58 -3.28
C TYR A 131 5.84 7.70 -1.87
N PHE A 132 6.51 8.81 -1.55
CA PHE A 132 7.33 8.92 -0.35
C PHE A 132 6.66 9.75 0.74
N TYR A 133 6.66 9.21 1.95
CA TYR A 133 6.05 9.84 3.12
C TYR A 133 7.01 9.83 4.31
N VAL A 134 6.94 10.90 5.11
CA VAL A 134 7.81 11.13 6.26
C VAL A 134 7.03 11.70 7.43
N SER A 135 7.52 11.43 8.64
CA SER A 135 7.16 12.14 9.86
C SER A 135 8.44 12.29 10.69
N TYR A 136 8.57 13.42 11.37
CA TYR A 136 9.75 13.75 12.17
C TYR A 136 9.62 13.28 13.62
N THR A 137 8.37 13.02 14.04
CA THR A 137 8.01 12.66 15.41
C THR A 137 7.52 11.21 15.48
N MET A 138 6.74 10.76 14.49
CA MET A 138 6.19 9.40 14.43
C MET A 138 7.06 8.50 13.56
N ASP A 139 7.28 7.26 14.00
CA ASP A 139 7.90 6.24 13.17
C ASP A 139 6.85 5.60 12.24
N LEU A 140 6.84 6.03 10.98
CA LEU A 140 5.94 5.49 9.96
C LEU A 140 6.34 4.10 9.47
N THR A 141 7.52 3.57 9.80
CA THR A 141 7.95 2.24 9.36
C THR A 141 7.32 1.11 10.20
N ASN A 142 6.92 1.43 11.44
CA ASN A 142 6.33 0.50 12.38
C ASN A 142 4.81 0.64 12.49
N THR A 143 4.13 -0.47 12.78
CA THR A 143 2.70 -0.48 13.09
C THR A 143 2.45 0.13 14.47
N LEU A 144 1.21 0.53 14.73
CA LEU A 144 0.78 0.99 16.06
C LEU A 144 1.12 -0.07 17.12
N GLN A 145 0.83 -1.34 16.82
CA GLN A 145 1.13 -2.45 17.72
C GLN A 145 2.63 -2.59 18.00
N ARG A 146 3.50 -2.53 16.97
CA ARG A 146 4.95 -2.60 17.17
C ARG A 146 5.49 -1.42 17.99
N THR A 147 4.88 -0.25 17.81
CA THR A 147 5.26 0.98 18.52
C THR A 147 4.95 0.92 20.02
N PHE A 148 3.79 0.37 20.38
CA PHE A 148 3.31 0.28 21.77
C PHE A 148 3.50 -1.11 22.41
N SER A 149 4.12 -2.05 21.68
CA SER A 149 4.48 -3.36 22.26
C SER A 149 5.48 -3.13 23.38
N PRO A 150 5.33 -3.79 24.55
CA PRO A 150 6.19 -3.61 25.73
C PRO A 150 7.60 -4.20 25.58
N GLN A 151 8.16 -4.16 24.38
CA GLN A 151 9.57 -4.46 24.16
C GLN A 151 10.40 -3.29 24.72
N ASP A 152 10.97 -3.47 25.91
CA ASP A 152 11.99 -2.60 26.54
C ASP A 152 13.13 -2.19 25.60
N VAL A 153 13.27 -2.89 24.48
CA VAL A 153 14.28 -2.71 23.44
C VAL A 153 14.24 -1.34 22.77
N ASN A 154 13.14 -0.58 22.83
CA ASN A 154 13.06 0.75 22.18
C ASN A 154 13.26 1.94 23.12
N ALA A 155 13.37 1.70 24.44
CA ALA A 155 13.67 2.76 25.39
C ALA A 155 15.11 3.27 25.16
N GLY A 156 15.26 4.58 24.94
CA GLY A 156 16.57 5.21 24.68
C GLY A 156 17.10 5.05 23.24
N LYS A 157 16.45 4.25 22.39
CA LYS A 157 16.84 4.15 20.97
C LYS A 157 16.49 5.42 20.20
N ARG A 158 17.36 5.75 19.24
CA ARG A 158 17.19 6.88 18.35
C ARG A 158 16.09 6.62 17.32
N HIS A 159 15.57 7.69 16.71
CA HIS A 159 14.40 7.60 15.83
C HIS A 159 14.58 6.56 14.70
N TRP A 160 15.74 6.57 14.03
CA TRP A 160 16.07 5.65 12.94
C TRP A 160 16.44 4.23 13.39
N GLU A 161 16.90 4.04 14.63
CA GLU A 161 17.27 2.73 15.18
C GLU A 161 16.05 1.88 15.55
N ARG A 162 14.90 2.54 15.75
CA ARG A 162 13.62 1.88 16.00
C ARG A 162 12.92 1.45 14.71
N ALA A 163 13.31 2.04 13.58
CA ALA A 163 12.64 1.84 12.31
C ALA A 163 12.69 0.38 11.85
N ASP A 164 11.57 -0.13 11.34
CA ASP A 164 11.50 -1.44 10.70
C ASP A 164 12.30 -1.41 9.40
N ASP A 165 13.37 -2.20 9.35
CA ASP A 165 14.30 -2.29 8.22
C ASP A 165 13.56 -2.56 6.89
N ARG A 166 12.50 -3.38 6.94
CA ARG A 166 11.75 -3.76 5.74
C ARG A 166 11.07 -2.55 5.11
N PHE A 167 10.70 -1.53 5.90
CA PHE A 167 9.96 -0.36 5.43
C PHE A 167 10.78 0.94 5.46
N PHE A 168 12.03 0.89 5.92
CA PHE A 168 12.98 2.00 5.85
C PHE A 168 13.57 2.13 4.44
N TRP A 169 12.78 2.73 3.54
CA TRP A 169 13.03 2.74 2.10
C TRP A 169 14.39 3.34 1.73
N ASN A 170 14.71 4.50 2.28
CA ASN A 170 15.94 5.23 1.99
C ASN A 170 17.14 4.81 2.86
N LYS A 171 17.07 3.73 3.65
CA LYS A 171 18.20 3.33 4.50
C LYS A 171 19.48 3.05 3.72
N ASN A 172 19.40 2.54 2.48
CA ASN A 172 20.61 2.38 1.63
C ASN A 172 21.29 3.74 1.38
N LEU A 173 20.49 4.76 1.06
CA LEU A 173 20.98 6.12 0.84
C LEU A 173 21.58 6.73 2.12
N GLN A 174 21.16 6.27 3.31
CA GLN A 174 21.65 6.79 4.59
C GLN A 174 22.78 5.95 5.20
N ILE A 175 23.29 4.91 4.53
CA ILE A 175 24.34 4.02 5.07
C ILE A 175 25.55 4.81 5.56
N LYS A 176 26.04 5.80 4.80
CA LYS A 176 27.19 6.61 5.22
C LYS A 176 26.98 7.32 6.55
N LEU A 177 25.79 7.88 6.77
CA LEU A 177 25.45 8.56 8.03
C LEU A 177 25.32 7.54 9.17
N ILE A 178 24.68 6.40 8.90
CA ILE A 178 24.48 5.32 9.87
C ILE A 178 25.82 4.73 10.30
N ASP A 179 26.73 4.46 9.36
CA ASP A 179 28.06 3.89 9.62
C ASP A 179 28.90 4.84 10.49
N ILE A 180 28.92 6.14 10.16
CA ILE A 180 29.65 7.13 10.96
C ILE A 180 29.06 7.23 12.37
N THR A 181 27.73 7.28 12.48
CA THR A 181 27.01 7.38 13.75
C THR A 181 27.21 6.16 14.66
N THR A 182 27.36 4.97 14.06
CA THR A 182 27.54 3.71 14.80
C THR A 182 28.99 3.48 15.22
N HIS A 183 29.95 3.86 14.37
CA HIS A 183 31.38 3.64 14.64
C HIS A 183 32.03 4.79 15.44
N ASN A 184 31.48 6.00 15.37
CA ASN A 184 32.05 7.17 16.04
C ASN A 184 30.96 7.95 16.80
N LYS A 185 30.94 7.78 18.13
CA LYS A 185 29.97 8.46 19.01
C LYS A 185 30.11 9.98 19.01
N ASP A 186 31.32 10.51 18.77
CA ASP A 186 31.57 11.95 18.69
C ASP A 186 31.06 12.58 17.38
N GLN A 187 30.66 11.72 16.43
CA GLN A 187 30.10 12.10 15.13
C GLN A 187 28.67 11.57 14.98
N ASP A 188 27.88 11.61 16.06
CA ASP A 188 26.46 11.22 16.03
C ASP A 188 25.66 12.13 15.09
N MET A 189 25.18 11.56 13.97
CA MET A 189 24.39 12.26 12.95
C MET A 189 22.90 11.87 13.00
N SER A 190 22.44 11.28 14.09
CA SER A 190 21.10 10.69 14.18
C SER A 190 19.96 11.67 13.97
N ASN A 191 20.16 12.95 14.29
CA ASN A 191 19.16 14.00 14.07
C ASN A 191 18.99 14.36 12.57
N PHE A 192 19.86 13.86 11.69
CA PHE A 192 19.80 14.03 10.23
C PHE A 192 19.34 12.76 9.50
N ILE A 193 19.27 11.62 10.19
CA ILE A 193 18.82 10.34 9.64
C ILE A 193 17.30 10.29 9.73
N LEU A 194 16.63 10.62 8.62
CA LEU A 194 15.18 10.61 8.47
C LEU A 194 14.70 9.33 7.75
N PRO A 195 13.96 8.44 8.44
CA PRO A 195 13.29 7.31 7.81
C PRO A 195 12.16 7.76 6.88
N VAL A 196 12.22 7.30 5.63
CA VAL A 196 11.19 7.53 4.61
C VAL A 196 10.53 6.20 4.27
N ILE A 197 9.20 6.18 4.22
CA ILE A 197 8.44 5.03 3.72
C ILE A 197 8.07 5.25 2.25
N CYS A 198 8.01 4.16 1.49
CA CYS A 198 7.39 4.12 0.17
C CYS A 198 6.03 3.45 0.27
N GLY A 199 4.97 4.06 -0.26
CA GLY A 199 3.63 3.48 -0.21
C GLY A 199 2.52 4.51 -0.36
N PHE A 200 1.60 4.55 0.60
CA PHE A 200 0.46 5.46 0.59
C PHE A 200 0.07 5.84 2.02
N VAL A 201 -0.20 7.11 2.27
CA VAL A 201 -0.77 7.58 3.53
C VAL A 201 -1.93 8.53 3.25
N SER A 202 -3.05 8.30 3.94
CA SER A 202 -4.21 9.20 3.95
C SER A 202 -4.73 9.34 5.37
N ILE A 203 -4.98 10.57 5.79
CA ILE A 203 -5.44 10.93 7.13
C ILE A 203 -6.65 11.84 6.96
N LYS A 204 -7.79 11.45 7.52
CA LYS A 204 -9.07 12.16 7.41
C LYS A 204 -9.66 12.38 8.79
N GLN A 205 -10.00 13.63 9.09
CA GLN A 205 -10.79 13.96 10.27
C GLN A 205 -12.26 13.80 9.93
N ILE A 206 -12.98 13.05 10.76
CA ILE A 206 -14.38 12.69 10.52
C ILE A 206 -15.17 13.07 11.77
N ILE A 207 -16.39 13.57 11.54
CA ILE A 207 -17.37 13.83 12.59
C ILE A 207 -18.55 12.90 12.30
N LEU A 208 -18.87 12.04 13.27
CA LEU A 208 -19.98 11.09 13.17
C LEU A 208 -20.64 10.99 14.54
N ASN A 209 -21.97 11.02 14.59
CA ASN A 209 -22.73 10.98 15.85
C ASN A 209 -22.22 12.00 16.89
N ASN A 210 -21.92 13.23 16.43
CA ASN A 210 -21.31 14.33 17.20
C ASN A 210 -19.94 14.03 17.84
N LYS A 211 -19.27 12.95 17.45
CA LYS A 211 -17.93 12.58 17.91
C LYS A 211 -16.92 12.81 16.82
N ARG A 212 -15.83 13.48 17.16
CA ARG A 212 -14.72 13.72 16.22
C ARG A 212 -13.67 12.64 16.38
N PHE A 213 -13.26 12.01 15.29
CA PHE A 213 -12.16 11.06 15.27
C PHE A 213 -11.33 11.22 13.99
N THR A 214 -10.13 10.67 14.01
CA THR A 214 -9.24 10.62 12.84
C THR A 214 -9.24 9.20 12.29
N PHE A 215 -9.65 9.03 11.05
CA PHE A 215 -9.48 7.81 10.27
C PHE A 215 -8.21 7.92 9.43
N SER A 216 -7.39 6.87 9.38
CA SER A 216 -6.18 6.88 8.57
C SER A 216 -5.87 5.52 7.95
N ILE A 217 -5.27 5.53 6.77
CA ILE A 217 -4.68 4.35 6.15
C ILE A 217 -3.20 4.64 5.92
N VAL A 218 -2.36 3.72 6.38
CA VAL A 218 -0.91 3.71 6.15
C VAL A 218 -0.57 2.41 5.45
N THR A 219 -0.15 2.52 4.20
CA THR A 219 0.36 1.40 3.42
C THR A 219 1.85 1.57 3.20
N ARG A 220 2.63 0.55 3.59
CA ARG A 220 4.10 0.53 3.49
C ARG A 220 4.53 -0.60 2.57
N ARG A 221 5.34 -0.30 1.58
CA ARG A 221 5.97 -1.28 0.68
C ARG A 221 7.35 -1.63 1.19
N SER A 222 7.68 -2.91 1.18
CA SER A 222 9.01 -3.37 1.57
C SER A 222 10.07 -2.92 0.57
N ARG A 223 11.24 -2.50 1.08
CA ARG A 223 12.43 -2.22 0.27
C ARG A 223 13.06 -3.49 -0.33
N PHE A 224 12.80 -4.65 0.28
CA PHE A 224 13.38 -5.92 -0.18
C PHE A 224 12.63 -6.42 -1.40
N ARG A 225 13.39 -6.89 -2.40
CA ARG A 225 12.86 -7.46 -3.65
C ARG A 225 11.78 -6.58 -4.29
N ALA A 226 11.95 -5.25 -4.19
CA ALA A 226 11.09 -4.29 -4.85
C ALA A 226 11.42 -4.23 -6.34
N GLY A 227 10.41 -4.15 -7.19
CA GLY A 227 10.59 -4.01 -8.63
C GLY A 227 9.27 -4.01 -9.39
N THR A 228 9.37 -3.75 -10.68
CA THR A 228 8.22 -3.67 -11.57
C THR A 228 7.66 -5.06 -11.89
N ARG A 229 6.40 -5.04 -12.34
CA ARG A 229 5.69 -6.20 -12.90
C ARG A 229 6.54 -6.86 -13.99
N PHE A 230 6.59 -8.19 -13.97
CA PHE A 230 7.42 -9.08 -14.79
C PHE A 230 8.92 -9.14 -14.47
N ASN A 231 9.52 -8.09 -13.94
CA ASN A 231 10.95 -8.10 -13.60
C ASN A 231 11.23 -8.78 -12.26
N VAL A 232 10.36 -8.55 -11.27
CA VAL A 232 10.56 -9.06 -9.91
C VAL A 232 9.30 -9.75 -9.40
N ARG A 233 9.41 -11.07 -9.20
CA ARG A 233 8.33 -11.95 -8.72
C ARG A 233 8.87 -13.03 -7.80
N GLY A 234 7.99 -13.64 -7.01
CA GLY A 234 8.36 -14.75 -6.16
C GLY A 234 9.23 -14.36 -4.98
N ILE A 235 10.00 -15.33 -4.49
CA ILE A 235 10.82 -15.28 -3.28
C ILE A 235 12.32 -15.25 -3.59
N ASP A 236 13.14 -14.70 -2.70
CA ASP A 236 14.60 -14.88 -2.68
C ASP A 236 15.07 -15.93 -1.66
N ASP A 237 16.38 -16.20 -1.62
CA ASP A 237 16.99 -17.19 -0.72
C ASP A 237 16.95 -16.79 0.77
N ALA A 238 16.74 -15.49 1.04
CA ALA A 238 16.57 -14.96 2.39
C ALA A 238 15.13 -15.10 2.90
N GLY A 239 14.17 -15.38 2.01
CA GLY A 239 12.75 -15.50 2.34
C GLY A 239 11.94 -14.24 2.04
N ASN A 240 12.52 -13.22 1.43
CA ASN A 240 11.81 -12.00 1.07
C ASN A 240 11.01 -12.22 -0.21
N VAL A 241 9.72 -11.89 -0.16
CA VAL A 241 8.85 -11.94 -1.33
C VAL A 241 8.82 -10.61 -2.05
N ALA A 242 8.69 -10.66 -3.36
CA ALA A 242 8.53 -9.47 -4.19
C ALA A 242 7.27 -8.69 -3.77
N ASN A 243 7.40 -7.36 -3.71
CA ASN A 243 6.29 -6.44 -3.47
C ASN A 243 5.48 -6.76 -2.21
N PHE A 244 6.17 -7.15 -1.14
CA PHE A 244 5.56 -7.25 0.17
C PHE A 244 5.05 -5.89 0.64
N VAL A 245 3.82 -5.84 1.14
CA VAL A 245 3.14 -4.62 1.56
C VAL A 245 2.36 -4.88 2.85
N GLU A 246 2.53 -3.99 3.81
CA GLU A 246 1.64 -3.83 4.98
C GLU A 246 0.63 -2.73 4.70
N THR A 247 -0.65 -2.99 4.94
CA THR A 247 -1.70 -1.97 4.95
C THR A 247 -2.34 -1.94 6.33
N GLU A 248 -2.13 -0.84 7.04
CA GLU A 248 -2.63 -0.59 8.39
C GLU A 248 -3.75 0.45 8.34
N GLN A 249 -4.91 0.07 8.85
CA GLN A 249 -6.02 0.98 9.10
C GLN A 249 -5.98 1.45 10.55
N LEU A 250 -6.01 2.75 10.75
CA LEU A 250 -5.89 3.39 12.05
C LEU A 250 -7.13 4.25 12.35
N VAL A 251 -7.55 4.22 13.61
CA VAL A 251 -8.51 5.19 14.15
C VAL A 251 -7.95 5.78 15.43
N TYR A 252 -7.94 7.11 15.52
CA TYR A 252 -7.62 7.85 16.74
C TYR A 252 -8.84 8.61 17.22
N PHE A 253 -9.24 8.38 18.47
CA PHE A 253 -10.34 9.07 19.11
C PHE A 253 -9.80 10.04 20.18
N PRO A 254 -9.72 11.36 19.87
CA PRO A 254 -9.08 12.34 20.74
C PRO A 254 -9.74 12.49 22.10
N GLU A 255 -11.08 12.42 22.19
CA GLU A 255 -11.83 12.64 23.44
C GLU A 255 -11.41 11.69 24.57
N LYS A 256 -11.04 10.45 24.22
CA LYS A 256 -10.56 9.43 25.17
C LYS A 256 -9.08 9.10 24.98
N ASN A 257 -8.36 9.80 24.10
CA ASN A 257 -6.99 9.47 23.69
C ASN A 257 -6.77 7.98 23.27
N GLN A 258 -7.80 7.33 22.74
CA GLN A 258 -7.75 5.91 22.36
C GLN A 258 -7.31 5.75 20.91
N LYS A 259 -6.45 4.76 20.65
CA LYS A 259 -5.91 4.47 19.31
C LYS A 259 -6.17 3.01 19.00
N VAL A 260 -6.73 2.72 17.83
CA VAL A 260 -6.96 1.36 17.38
C VAL A 260 -6.38 1.15 15.99
N SER A 261 -5.89 -0.06 15.74
CA SER A 261 -5.25 -0.43 14.49
C SER A 261 -5.70 -1.80 14.01
N TYR A 262 -5.88 -1.95 12.70
CA TYR A 262 -6.09 -3.22 12.03
C TYR A 262 -5.09 -3.38 10.87
N LEU A 263 -4.29 -4.43 10.91
CA LEU A 263 -3.22 -4.70 9.96
C LEU A 263 -3.56 -5.84 9.00
N GLN A 264 -3.24 -5.66 7.72
CA GLN A 264 -3.30 -6.70 6.71
C GLN A 264 -2.00 -6.73 5.90
N THR A 265 -1.66 -7.90 5.35
CA THR A 265 -0.48 -8.06 4.51
C THR A 265 -0.84 -8.56 3.11
N ARG A 266 0.00 -8.23 2.14
CA ARG A 266 -0.02 -8.81 0.80
C ARG A 266 1.38 -8.89 0.24
N GLY A 267 1.58 -9.74 -0.75
CA GLY A 267 2.85 -9.84 -1.46
C GLY A 267 2.80 -10.88 -2.56
N SER A 268 3.90 -11.03 -3.28
CA SER A 268 4.02 -12.14 -4.23
C SER A 268 3.92 -13.49 -3.50
N MET A 269 3.49 -14.51 -4.23
CA MET A 269 3.49 -15.87 -3.70
C MET A 269 4.92 -16.30 -3.41
N PRO A 270 5.19 -16.92 -2.25
CA PRO A 270 6.53 -17.25 -1.77
C PRO A 270 7.14 -18.46 -2.49
N LEU A 271 7.12 -18.46 -3.82
CA LEU A 271 7.69 -19.49 -4.69
C LEU A 271 8.80 -18.86 -5.54
N TYR A 272 9.70 -19.68 -6.08
CA TYR A 272 10.59 -19.23 -7.15
C TYR A 272 9.82 -19.30 -8.47
N TRP A 273 9.37 -18.16 -8.97
CA TRP A 273 8.61 -18.10 -10.21
C TRP A 273 8.83 -16.78 -10.93
N ARG A 274 8.68 -16.84 -12.24
CA ARG A 274 8.87 -15.71 -13.14
C ARG A 274 7.84 -15.72 -14.26
N GLN A 275 7.63 -14.56 -14.83
CA GLN A 275 6.87 -14.39 -16.05
C GLN A 275 7.79 -13.82 -17.09
N ILE A 276 8.17 -14.63 -18.08
CA ILE A 276 9.13 -14.22 -19.10
C ILE A 276 8.42 -13.30 -20.09
N PRO A 277 8.74 -12.00 -20.13
CA PRO A 277 8.14 -11.07 -21.08
C PRO A 277 8.41 -11.56 -22.50
N ASN A 278 7.37 -11.66 -23.31
CA ASN A 278 7.47 -11.98 -24.73
C ASN A 278 6.38 -11.21 -25.50
N ILE A 279 6.36 -11.33 -26.82
CA ILE A 279 5.39 -10.62 -27.68
C ILE A 279 3.95 -11.15 -27.48
N ARG A 280 3.76 -12.26 -26.74
CA ARG A 280 2.41 -12.80 -26.50
C ARG A 280 1.67 -11.95 -25.48
N TYR A 281 0.36 -11.86 -25.67
CA TYR A 281 -0.55 -11.14 -24.78
C TYR A 281 -0.47 -11.59 -23.32
N THR A 282 -0.27 -12.90 -23.08
CA THR A 282 0.03 -13.46 -21.76
C THR A 282 1.46 -14.04 -21.76
N PRO A 283 2.40 -13.39 -21.04
CA PRO A 283 3.75 -13.91 -20.85
C PRO A 283 3.74 -15.35 -20.33
N ARG A 284 4.79 -16.14 -20.57
CA ARG A 284 4.83 -17.52 -20.05
C ARG A 284 5.12 -17.50 -18.55
N LEU A 285 4.32 -18.21 -17.76
CA LEU A 285 4.61 -18.47 -16.34
C LEU A 285 5.52 -19.69 -16.23
N GLU A 286 6.62 -19.53 -15.49
CA GLU A 286 7.55 -20.61 -15.17
C GLU A 286 7.77 -20.64 -13.66
N ILE A 287 7.62 -21.82 -13.07
CA ILE A 287 8.01 -22.09 -11.68
C ILE A 287 9.40 -22.70 -11.75
N ASP A 288 10.37 -22.02 -11.13
CA ASP A 288 11.76 -22.45 -11.15
C ASP A 288 11.95 -23.57 -10.13
N LEU A 289 12.54 -24.68 -10.58
CA LEU A 289 12.89 -25.81 -9.73
C LEU A 289 14.17 -25.50 -8.94
N ASN A 290 14.03 -24.66 -7.91
CA ASN A 290 15.14 -24.33 -7.02
C ASN A 290 15.22 -25.35 -5.87
N PRO A 291 16.39 -25.98 -5.62
CA PRO A 291 16.60 -26.85 -4.45
C PRO A 291 16.27 -26.18 -3.11
N ASN A 292 16.45 -24.86 -3.01
CA ASN A 292 16.20 -24.07 -1.80
C ASN A 292 14.73 -23.70 -1.61
N SER A 293 13.83 -24.04 -2.55
CA SER A 293 12.40 -23.68 -2.51
C SER A 293 11.74 -23.94 -1.16
N ALA A 294 11.86 -25.15 -0.62
CA ALA A 294 11.26 -25.50 0.67
C ALA A 294 11.86 -24.73 1.85
N THR A 295 13.16 -24.44 1.79
CA THR A 295 13.88 -23.71 2.85
C THR A 295 13.49 -22.24 2.86
N SER A 296 13.52 -21.57 1.72
CA SER A 296 13.11 -20.17 1.60
C SER A 296 11.64 -19.98 1.94
N PHE A 297 10.78 -20.92 1.53
CA PHE A 297 9.37 -20.93 1.89
C PHE A 297 9.15 -20.98 3.40
N ARG A 298 9.86 -21.88 4.11
CA ARG A 298 9.79 -21.99 5.57
C ARG A 298 10.34 -20.74 6.26
N LYS A 299 11.47 -20.20 5.80
CA LYS A 299 12.03 -18.94 6.31
C LYS A 299 11.02 -17.81 6.22
N HIS A 300 10.36 -17.69 5.07
CA HIS A 300 9.35 -16.67 4.85
C HIS A 300 8.20 -16.74 5.86
N PHE A 301 7.55 -17.90 5.99
CA PHE A 301 6.45 -18.03 6.95
C PHE A 301 6.90 -17.97 8.41
N ALA A 302 8.11 -18.43 8.73
CA ALA A 302 8.69 -18.22 10.05
C ALA A 302 8.80 -16.72 10.38
N GLU A 303 9.33 -15.91 9.46
CA GLU A 303 9.41 -14.45 9.62
C GLU A 303 8.02 -13.80 9.75
N GLN A 304 7.05 -14.21 8.92
CA GLN A 304 5.67 -13.73 9.01
C GLN A 304 5.05 -14.06 10.37
N ILE A 305 5.27 -15.28 10.88
CA ILE A 305 4.75 -15.70 12.19
C ILE A 305 5.41 -14.92 13.31
N THR A 306 6.72 -14.68 13.25
CA THR A 306 7.43 -13.86 14.24
C THR A 306 6.88 -12.44 14.31
N HIS A 307 6.54 -11.82 13.18
CA HIS A 307 6.07 -10.44 13.16
C HIS A 307 4.57 -10.26 13.42
N TYR A 308 3.74 -11.22 13.00
CA TYR A 308 2.28 -11.04 12.95
C TYR A 308 1.49 -12.14 13.66
N GLY A 309 2.16 -13.18 14.17
CA GLY A 309 1.50 -14.36 14.73
C GLY A 309 0.88 -15.25 13.65
N ASN A 310 -0.29 -15.82 13.91
CA ASN A 310 -0.89 -16.79 12.99
C ASN A 310 -1.17 -16.15 11.61
N GLN A 311 -1.11 -16.95 10.55
CA GLN A 311 -1.27 -16.48 9.18
C GLN A 311 -2.52 -17.06 8.55
N ILE A 312 -3.44 -16.21 8.11
CA ILE A 312 -4.59 -16.60 7.30
C ILE A 312 -4.27 -16.25 5.85
N VAL A 313 -3.85 -17.24 5.08
CA VAL A 313 -3.40 -17.07 3.70
C VAL A 313 -4.59 -17.26 2.76
N VAL A 314 -5.08 -16.15 2.20
CA VAL A 314 -6.17 -16.14 1.23
C VAL A 314 -5.58 -16.03 -0.18
N ASN A 315 -5.64 -17.13 -0.93
CA ASN A 315 -5.20 -17.18 -2.31
C ASN A 315 -6.36 -16.93 -3.26
N LEU A 316 -6.29 -15.86 -4.05
CA LEU A 316 -7.33 -15.40 -4.99
C LEU A 316 -7.11 -15.86 -6.45
N ILE A 317 -6.18 -16.78 -6.65
CA ILE A 317 -5.82 -17.34 -7.95
C ILE A 317 -6.94 -18.20 -8.53
N ASN A 318 -7.05 -18.17 -9.85
CA ASN A 318 -8.00 -19.00 -10.58
C ASN A 318 -7.64 -20.49 -10.44
N LYS A 319 -8.65 -21.31 -10.12
CA LYS A 319 -8.50 -22.77 -10.02
C LYS A 319 -8.41 -23.46 -11.38
N LYS A 320 -8.50 -22.70 -12.48
CA LYS A 320 -8.46 -23.23 -13.84
C LYS A 320 -7.55 -22.37 -14.72
N GLY A 321 -6.89 -23.03 -15.66
CA GLY A 321 -6.12 -22.38 -16.71
C GLY A 321 -4.73 -21.93 -16.24
N TYR A 322 -4.30 -20.79 -16.75
CA TYR A 322 -2.91 -20.33 -16.71
C TYR A 322 -2.34 -20.10 -15.29
N GLU A 323 -3.17 -19.73 -14.31
CA GLU A 323 -2.71 -19.48 -12.92
C GLU A 323 -2.70 -20.76 -12.05
N MET A 324 -3.30 -21.86 -12.51
CA MET A 324 -3.59 -23.06 -11.70
C MET A 324 -2.33 -23.71 -11.15
N GLY A 325 -1.33 -23.95 -12.00
CA GLY A 325 -0.09 -24.63 -11.57
C GLY A 325 0.67 -23.87 -10.47
N LEU A 326 0.56 -22.54 -10.42
CA LEU A 326 1.15 -21.73 -9.37
C LEU A 326 0.38 -21.89 -8.05
N GLY A 327 -0.96 -21.95 -8.12
CA GLY A 327 -1.81 -22.23 -6.97
C GLY A 327 -1.56 -23.61 -6.37
N ASP A 328 -1.45 -24.63 -7.22
CA ASP A 328 -1.24 -26.02 -6.81
C ASP A 328 0.13 -26.20 -6.13
N GLU A 329 1.19 -25.63 -6.71
CA GLU A 329 2.53 -25.71 -6.11
C GLU A 329 2.59 -24.95 -4.78
N PHE A 330 1.88 -23.82 -4.66
CA PHE A 330 1.80 -23.10 -3.39
C PHE A 330 1.10 -23.92 -2.31
N GLN A 331 -0.04 -24.52 -2.65
CA GLN A 331 -0.78 -25.38 -1.75
C GLN A 331 0.07 -26.58 -1.31
N LYS A 332 0.79 -27.21 -2.23
CA LYS A 332 1.72 -28.31 -1.93
C LYS A 332 2.80 -27.88 -0.94
N HIS A 333 3.41 -26.71 -1.10
CA HIS A 333 4.40 -26.21 -0.15
C HIS A 333 3.80 -25.92 1.24
N ILE A 334 2.58 -25.38 1.32
CA ILE A 334 1.87 -25.21 2.60
C ILE A 334 1.63 -26.57 3.28
N LEU A 335 1.11 -27.55 2.54
CA LEU A 335 0.84 -28.90 3.05
C LEU A 335 2.12 -29.60 3.51
N THR A 336 3.23 -29.40 2.79
CA THR A 336 4.54 -29.97 3.14
C THR A 336 5.12 -29.31 4.39
N MET A 337 4.90 -28.01 4.58
CA MET A 337 5.33 -27.29 5.77
C MET A 337 4.56 -27.74 7.02
N ASN A 338 3.27 -28.07 6.85
CA ASN A 338 2.38 -28.61 7.89
C ASN A 338 2.44 -27.86 9.23
N ASP A 339 2.44 -26.52 9.19
CA ASP A 339 2.43 -25.67 10.38
C ASP A 339 0.99 -25.24 10.70
N ALA A 340 0.49 -25.64 11.88
CA ALA A 340 -0.88 -25.33 12.32
C ALA A 340 -1.18 -23.83 12.46
N ARG A 341 -0.14 -22.98 12.54
CA ARG A 341 -0.29 -21.52 12.63
C ARG A 341 -0.59 -20.88 11.28
N VAL A 342 -0.51 -21.63 10.18
CA VAL A 342 -0.77 -21.14 8.82
C VAL A 342 -2.02 -21.82 8.26
N LYS A 343 -3.12 -21.07 8.19
CA LYS A 343 -4.36 -21.51 7.54
C LYS A 343 -4.34 -21.07 6.08
N TYR A 344 -4.52 -22.01 5.14
CA TYR A 344 -4.55 -21.71 3.71
C TYR A 344 -5.96 -21.88 3.13
N ILE A 345 -6.41 -20.88 2.39
CA ILE A 345 -7.74 -20.84 1.78
C ILE A 345 -7.58 -20.45 0.31
N HIS A 346 -8.08 -21.30 -0.57
CA HIS A 346 -8.06 -21.06 -2.00
C HIS A 346 -9.45 -20.65 -2.50
N PHE A 347 -9.62 -19.34 -2.67
CA PHE A 347 -10.87 -18.71 -3.10
C PHE A 347 -10.75 -18.24 -4.56
N ASP A 348 -11.43 -18.92 -5.48
CA ASP A 348 -11.42 -18.54 -6.90
C ASP A 348 -12.26 -17.27 -7.13
N PHE A 349 -11.60 -16.11 -7.12
CA PHE A 349 -12.28 -14.82 -7.24
C PHE A 349 -13.03 -14.67 -8.58
N HIS A 350 -12.50 -15.19 -9.69
CA HIS A 350 -13.15 -15.04 -11.00
C HIS A 350 -14.37 -15.92 -11.15
N GLN A 351 -14.35 -17.14 -10.61
CA GLN A 351 -15.53 -17.99 -10.61
C GLN A 351 -16.60 -17.45 -9.65
N GLN A 352 -16.20 -16.93 -8.49
CA GLN A 352 -17.12 -16.54 -7.44
C GLN A 352 -17.69 -15.12 -7.63
N CYS A 353 -16.95 -14.18 -8.21
CA CYS A 353 -17.42 -12.80 -8.40
C CYS A 353 -17.90 -12.50 -9.84
N LYS A 354 -18.16 -13.54 -10.66
CA LYS A 354 -18.86 -13.38 -11.94
C LYS A 354 -20.21 -12.69 -11.73
N ASN A 355 -20.47 -11.63 -12.50
CA ASN A 355 -21.71 -10.83 -12.49
C ASN A 355 -21.97 -10.04 -11.19
N MET A 356 -20.94 -9.48 -10.56
CA MET A 356 -21.10 -8.53 -9.43
C MET A 356 -21.79 -9.11 -8.19
N ARG A 357 -21.76 -10.44 -8.00
CA ARG A 357 -22.38 -11.08 -6.81
C ARG A 357 -21.47 -11.02 -5.58
N TRP A 358 -21.67 -9.97 -4.80
CA TRP A 358 -21.03 -9.73 -3.50
C TRP A 358 -21.35 -10.78 -2.45
N ASP A 359 -22.51 -11.43 -2.58
CA ASP A 359 -23.01 -12.49 -1.69
C ASP A 359 -22.02 -13.67 -1.57
N ARG A 360 -21.06 -13.79 -2.48
CA ARG A 360 -20.05 -14.85 -2.47
C ARG A 360 -18.75 -14.48 -1.75
N ILE A 361 -18.49 -13.19 -1.50
CA ILE A 361 -17.46 -12.81 -0.53
C ILE A 361 -17.93 -13.19 0.88
N SER A 362 -19.24 -13.17 1.14
CA SER A 362 -19.82 -13.70 2.38
C SER A 362 -19.38 -15.14 2.64
N LEU A 363 -19.31 -16.00 1.62
CA LEU A 363 -18.84 -17.38 1.78
C LEU A 363 -17.39 -17.44 2.29
N LEU A 364 -16.52 -16.58 1.78
CA LEU A 364 -15.14 -16.47 2.27
C LEU A 364 -15.14 -15.99 3.72
N LEU A 365 -15.94 -14.96 4.03
CA LEU A 365 -16.05 -14.39 5.36
C LEU A 365 -16.63 -15.39 6.37
N ASP A 366 -17.56 -16.24 5.95
CA ASP A 366 -18.15 -17.31 6.77
C ASP A 366 -17.09 -18.37 7.09
N GLU A 367 -16.22 -18.71 6.13
CA GLU A 367 -15.13 -19.68 6.32
C GLU A 367 -14.02 -19.19 7.26
N ILE A 368 -13.71 -17.89 7.25
CA ILE A 368 -12.67 -17.27 8.10
C ILE A 368 -13.21 -16.57 9.34
N GLY A 369 -14.53 -16.44 9.49
CA GLY A 369 -15.17 -15.68 10.57
C GLY A 369 -14.64 -16.01 11.96
N PRO A 370 -14.55 -17.31 12.35
CA PRO A 370 -13.99 -17.70 13.64
C PRO A 370 -12.53 -17.26 13.82
N ASP A 371 -11.72 -17.34 12.76
CA ASP A 371 -10.31 -16.92 12.81
C ASP A 371 -10.18 -15.39 12.89
N LEU A 372 -11.07 -14.64 12.24
CA LEU A 372 -11.10 -13.18 12.32
C LEU A 372 -11.51 -12.69 13.72
N GLU A 373 -12.39 -13.40 14.40
CA GLU A 373 -12.72 -13.09 15.80
C GLU A 373 -11.54 -13.33 16.73
N ALA A 374 -10.86 -14.47 16.57
CA ALA A 374 -9.64 -14.78 17.29
C ALA A 374 -8.49 -13.81 16.95
N GLN A 375 -8.42 -13.34 15.71
CA GLN A 375 -7.44 -12.36 15.23
C GLN A 375 -7.52 -11.06 16.03
N GLY A 376 -8.75 -10.55 16.19
CA GLY A 376 -8.98 -9.25 16.82
C GLY A 376 -8.29 -8.09 16.09
N TYR A 377 -8.08 -7.01 16.82
CA TYR A 377 -7.38 -5.82 16.33
C TYR A 377 -6.58 -5.19 17.48
N CYS A 378 -5.63 -4.33 17.15
CA CYS A 378 -4.79 -3.66 18.15
C CYS A 378 -5.55 -2.51 18.81
N HIS A 379 -5.53 -2.41 20.15
CA HIS A 379 -6.13 -1.30 20.90
C HIS A 379 -5.13 -0.77 21.94
N VAL A 380 -4.85 0.52 21.86
CA VAL A 380 -4.07 1.29 22.82
C VAL A 380 -5.01 2.23 23.57
N ASN A 381 -4.99 2.15 24.89
CA ASN A 381 -5.86 2.95 25.75
C ASN A 381 -5.37 4.39 25.94
N GLU A 382 -6.12 5.15 26.74
CA GLU A 382 -5.84 6.56 27.08
C GLU A 382 -4.48 6.79 27.74
N ASN A 383 -3.92 5.78 28.41
CA ASN A 383 -2.62 5.80 29.08
C ASN A 383 -1.48 5.33 28.15
N ASN A 384 -1.73 5.22 26.84
CA ASN A 384 -0.79 4.69 25.86
C ASN A 384 -0.34 3.24 26.15
N LEU A 385 -1.16 2.46 26.85
CA LEU A 385 -0.89 1.03 27.10
C LEU A 385 -1.60 0.18 26.06
N LEU A 386 -0.88 -0.81 25.53
CA LEU A 386 -1.43 -1.81 24.62
C LEU A 386 -2.35 -2.76 25.40
N VAL A 387 -3.67 -2.61 25.22
CA VAL A 387 -4.70 -3.40 25.94
C VAL A 387 -5.25 -4.57 25.11
N ARG A 388 -5.15 -4.48 23.78
CA ARG A 388 -5.50 -5.57 22.87
C ARG A 388 -4.46 -5.69 21.77
N VAL A 389 -4.07 -6.92 21.48
CA VAL A 389 -3.09 -7.27 20.44
C VAL A 389 -3.82 -7.99 19.32
N GLN A 390 -3.48 -7.67 18.08
CA GLN A 390 -3.82 -8.45 16.91
C GLN A 390 -2.82 -9.62 16.80
N ASN A 391 -3.33 -10.86 16.94
CA ASN A 391 -2.51 -12.07 17.05
C ASN A 391 -2.36 -12.86 15.75
N SER A 392 -3.00 -12.39 14.68
CA SER A 392 -2.89 -12.97 13.35
C SER A 392 -3.09 -11.92 12.27
N VAL A 393 -2.75 -12.25 11.02
CA VAL A 393 -3.02 -11.37 9.87
C VAL A 393 -3.60 -12.17 8.72
N VAL A 394 -4.49 -11.52 7.97
CA VAL A 394 -4.92 -12.01 6.65
C VAL A 394 -3.88 -11.57 5.62
N ARG A 395 -3.18 -12.55 5.05
CA ARG A 395 -2.30 -12.36 3.91
C ARG A 395 -3.07 -12.66 2.63
N THR A 396 -3.32 -11.63 1.83
CA THR A 396 -3.99 -11.79 0.54
C THR A 396 -2.96 -11.95 -0.59
N ASN A 397 -3.10 -13.02 -1.37
CA ASN A 397 -2.26 -13.30 -2.53
C ASN A 397 -3.10 -13.24 -3.82
N CYS A 398 -2.53 -12.67 -4.87
CA CYS A 398 -3.01 -12.74 -6.24
C CYS A 398 -1.80 -12.89 -7.16
N MET A 399 -1.96 -13.56 -8.30
CA MET A 399 -0.90 -13.68 -9.30
C MET A 399 -0.52 -12.30 -9.88
N ASP A 400 -1.54 -11.56 -10.29
CA ASP A 400 -1.47 -10.20 -10.77
C ASP A 400 -2.83 -9.57 -10.56
N CYS A 401 -2.93 -8.69 -9.56
CA CYS A 401 -4.02 -7.76 -9.39
C CYS A 401 -3.94 -7.10 -8.03
N LEU A 402 -3.57 -5.83 -8.01
CA LEU A 402 -3.94 -5.00 -6.88
C LEU A 402 -5.47 -4.89 -6.72
N ASP A 403 -6.23 -5.15 -7.78
CA ASP A 403 -7.68 -5.08 -7.79
C ASP A 403 -8.37 -6.12 -6.90
N ARG A 404 -8.15 -7.43 -7.11
CA ARG A 404 -8.84 -8.49 -6.32
C ARG A 404 -8.40 -8.42 -4.85
N THR A 405 -7.11 -8.16 -4.63
CA THR A 405 -6.54 -8.06 -3.27
C THR A 405 -7.07 -6.83 -2.53
N ASN A 406 -7.12 -5.66 -3.17
CA ASN A 406 -7.66 -4.45 -2.54
C ASN A 406 -9.15 -4.58 -2.20
N VAL A 407 -9.95 -5.24 -3.06
CA VAL A 407 -11.36 -5.50 -2.76
C VAL A 407 -11.53 -6.36 -1.51
N VAL A 408 -10.80 -7.48 -1.40
CA VAL A 408 -10.87 -8.33 -0.21
C VAL A 408 -10.36 -7.60 1.03
N GLN A 409 -9.23 -6.90 0.91
CA GLN A 409 -8.67 -6.12 2.01
C GLN A 409 -9.61 -5.00 2.48
N SER A 410 -10.29 -4.31 1.57
CA SER A 410 -11.23 -3.25 1.93
C SER A 410 -12.48 -3.80 2.64
N VAL A 411 -12.96 -4.98 2.24
CA VAL A 411 -14.11 -5.63 2.91
C VAL A 411 -13.73 -6.01 4.35
N LEU A 412 -12.60 -6.68 4.54
CA LEU A 412 -12.10 -7.05 5.86
C LEU A 412 -11.88 -5.80 6.72
N ALA A 413 -11.25 -4.78 6.16
CA ALA A 413 -11.00 -3.52 6.86
C ALA A 413 -12.28 -2.82 7.30
N ARG A 414 -13.36 -2.87 6.49
CA ARG A 414 -14.67 -2.31 6.87
C ARG A 414 -15.31 -3.04 8.05
N ILE A 415 -15.22 -4.37 8.08
CA ILE A 415 -15.75 -5.19 9.18
C ILE A 415 -15.05 -4.79 10.49
N PHE A 416 -13.72 -4.72 10.47
CA PHE A 416 -12.95 -4.30 11.63
C PHE A 416 -13.13 -2.81 11.98
N LEU A 417 -13.31 -1.92 10.99
CA LEU A 417 -13.63 -0.52 11.24
C LEU A 417 -14.95 -0.39 12.00
N THR A 418 -15.97 -1.13 11.57
CA THR A 418 -17.28 -1.14 12.23
C THR A 418 -17.15 -1.61 13.68
N LYS A 419 -16.40 -2.71 13.91
CA LYS A 419 -16.14 -3.23 15.26
C LYS A 419 -15.39 -2.20 16.13
N GLN A 420 -14.32 -1.63 15.59
CA GLN A 420 -13.53 -0.58 16.24
C GLN A 420 -14.38 0.62 16.65
N LEU A 421 -15.21 1.14 15.75
CA LEU A 421 -16.05 2.30 16.03
C LEU A 421 -17.17 2.00 17.04
N ARG A 422 -17.70 0.78 17.05
CA ARG A 422 -18.66 0.32 18.08
C ARG A 422 -17.98 0.19 19.45
N ASP A 423 -16.79 -0.41 19.50
CA ASP A 423 -16.02 -0.59 20.73
C ASP A 423 -15.59 0.78 21.32
N LEU A 424 -15.30 1.77 20.47
CA LEU A 424 -15.05 3.16 20.85
C LEU A 424 -16.32 3.95 21.20
N GLN A 425 -17.50 3.34 21.07
CA GLN A 425 -18.83 3.95 21.27
C GLN A 425 -19.12 5.10 20.31
N ILE A 426 -18.45 5.19 19.15
CA ILE A 426 -18.73 6.17 18.10
C ILE A 426 -19.98 5.76 17.31
N LEU A 427 -20.09 4.47 17.00
CA LEU A 427 -21.27 3.85 16.42
C LEU A 427 -22.10 3.14 17.50
N SER A 428 -23.42 3.15 17.30
CA SER A 428 -24.34 2.33 18.10
C SER A 428 -24.19 0.85 17.75
N ALA A 429 -24.62 -0.06 18.64
CA ALA A 429 -24.48 -1.50 18.44
C ALA A 429 -25.08 -2.03 17.12
N ASN A 430 -26.14 -1.38 16.63
CA ASN A 430 -26.82 -1.76 15.39
C ASN A 430 -26.35 -0.99 14.16
N GLU A 431 -25.57 0.09 14.33
CA GLU A 431 -25.08 0.91 13.22
C GLU A 431 -23.81 0.29 12.64
N SER A 432 -23.70 0.27 11.33
CA SER A 432 -22.49 -0.11 10.61
C SER A 432 -21.89 1.08 9.87
N VAL A 433 -20.64 0.96 9.44
CA VAL A 433 -20.01 1.98 8.59
C VAL A 433 -20.83 2.21 7.31
N GLU A 434 -21.46 1.16 6.77
CA GLU A 434 -22.28 1.23 5.55
C GLU A 434 -23.54 2.07 5.74
N ASP A 435 -24.05 2.16 6.98
CA ASP A 435 -25.25 2.94 7.32
C ASP A 435 -24.98 4.45 7.45
N THR A 436 -23.70 4.85 7.52
CA THR A 436 -23.30 6.26 7.76
C THR A 436 -23.42 7.16 6.52
N GLY A 437 -23.83 6.59 5.38
CA GLY A 437 -24.05 7.30 4.12
C GLY A 437 -22.83 8.11 3.66
N ASP A 438 -23.07 9.35 3.25
CA ASP A 438 -22.06 10.20 2.62
C ASP A 438 -20.92 10.68 3.54
N SER A 439 -21.03 10.46 4.85
CA SER A 439 -20.06 10.98 5.83
C SER A 439 -18.79 10.13 5.94
N LEU A 440 -18.92 8.83 6.27
CA LEU A 440 -17.78 7.94 6.50
C LEU A 440 -17.62 6.88 5.40
N GLU A 441 -18.69 6.27 4.89
CA GLU A 441 -18.58 5.23 3.86
C GLU A 441 -18.00 5.79 2.55
N ASN A 442 -18.41 6.98 2.11
CA ASN A 442 -17.81 7.60 0.92
C ASN A 442 -16.32 7.90 1.12
N ILE A 443 -15.95 8.46 2.28
CA ILE A 443 -14.53 8.69 2.61
C ILE A 443 -13.77 7.37 2.60
N PHE A 444 -14.31 6.32 3.20
CA PHE A 444 -13.71 4.99 3.23
C PHE A 444 -13.49 4.45 1.81
N LYS A 445 -14.52 4.48 0.96
CA LYS A 445 -14.46 4.04 -0.44
C LYS A 445 -13.39 4.80 -1.24
N HIS A 446 -13.35 6.12 -1.12
CA HIS A 446 -12.36 6.94 -1.83
C HIS A 446 -10.94 6.66 -1.34
N VAL A 447 -10.70 6.61 -0.03
CA VAL A 447 -9.37 6.36 0.52
C VAL A 447 -8.85 4.97 0.13
N TRP A 448 -9.69 3.93 0.14
CA TRP A 448 -9.31 2.58 -0.31
C TRP A 448 -9.09 2.49 -1.81
N ALA A 449 -9.79 3.29 -2.62
CA ALA A 449 -9.55 3.37 -4.05
C ALA A 449 -8.20 4.05 -4.36
N ASP A 450 -7.91 5.17 -3.69
CA ASP A 450 -6.65 5.90 -3.85
C ASP A 450 -5.45 5.06 -3.37
N ASN A 451 -5.63 4.28 -2.30
CA ASN A 451 -4.65 3.29 -1.86
C ASN A 451 -4.38 2.22 -2.94
N ALA A 452 -5.43 1.75 -3.62
CA ALA A 452 -5.30 0.78 -4.70
C ALA A 452 -4.50 1.36 -5.86
N ASP A 453 -4.84 2.57 -6.29
CA ASP A 453 -4.18 3.29 -7.38
C ASP A 453 -2.69 3.51 -7.05
N ALA A 454 -2.40 4.05 -5.87
CA ALA A 454 -1.04 4.38 -5.44
C ALA A 454 -0.11 3.15 -5.48
N VAL A 455 -0.56 2.02 -4.93
CA VAL A 455 0.28 0.83 -4.91
C VAL A 455 0.28 0.12 -6.27
N SER A 456 -0.74 0.35 -7.12
CA SER A 456 -0.80 -0.26 -8.45
C SER A 456 0.21 0.39 -9.38
N HIS A 457 0.30 1.72 -9.34
CA HIS A 457 1.33 2.46 -10.06
C HIS A 457 2.73 2.03 -9.63
N GLN A 458 2.95 1.82 -8.34
CA GLN A 458 4.25 1.36 -7.81
C GLN A 458 4.68 -0.02 -8.31
N TYR A 459 3.73 -0.89 -8.65
CA TYR A 459 4.02 -2.24 -9.11
C TYR A 459 4.00 -2.37 -10.64
N SER A 460 2.98 -1.83 -11.28
CA SER A 460 2.68 -2.05 -12.70
C SER A 460 2.89 -0.82 -13.58
N GLY A 461 3.14 0.35 -13.00
CA GLY A 461 3.18 1.63 -13.70
C GLY A 461 1.80 2.24 -13.99
N THR A 462 0.72 1.46 -13.88
CA THR A 462 -0.65 1.90 -14.18
C THR A 462 -1.55 1.89 -12.93
N GLY A 463 -2.62 2.69 -12.98
CA GLY A 463 -3.66 2.71 -11.93
C GLY A 463 -4.36 1.36 -11.78
N ALA A 464 -5.12 1.19 -10.72
CA ALA A 464 -5.85 -0.05 -10.46
C ALA A 464 -7.06 -0.14 -11.40
N LEU A 465 -7.25 -1.29 -12.08
CA LEU A 465 -8.28 -1.46 -13.11
C LEU A 465 -9.70 -1.58 -12.54
N LYS A 466 -9.84 -1.81 -11.23
CA LYS A 466 -11.13 -2.00 -10.55
C LYS A 466 -11.39 -0.98 -9.45
N THR A 467 -10.79 0.21 -9.49
CA THR A 467 -11.13 1.26 -8.51
C THR A 467 -12.60 1.63 -8.53
N ASP A 468 -13.29 1.44 -9.65
CA ASP A 468 -14.74 1.60 -9.75
C ASP A 468 -15.51 0.63 -8.83
N TYR A 469 -15.00 -0.58 -8.58
CA TYR A 469 -15.61 -1.54 -7.62
C TYR A 469 -15.53 -1.05 -6.18
N THR A 470 -14.52 -0.24 -5.87
CA THR A 470 -14.39 0.43 -4.57
C THR A 470 -15.16 1.75 -4.52
N ARG A 471 -15.19 2.53 -5.61
CA ARG A 471 -15.78 3.88 -5.63
C ARG A 471 -17.30 3.90 -5.84
N PHE A 472 -17.86 3.08 -6.72
CA PHE A 472 -19.21 3.30 -7.25
C PHE A 472 -20.24 2.20 -6.98
N VAL A 473 -19.85 1.07 -6.37
CA VAL A 473 -20.80 -0.03 -6.16
C VAL A 473 -21.54 0.15 -4.84
N ASP A 474 -22.87 0.28 -4.90
CA ASP A 474 -23.77 0.10 -3.77
C ASP A 474 -23.72 -1.36 -3.33
N ARG A 475 -23.32 -1.58 -2.07
CA ARG A 475 -23.08 -2.92 -1.53
C ARG A 475 -24.29 -3.38 -0.70
N PRO A 476 -24.75 -4.62 -0.86
CA PRO A 476 -25.70 -5.19 0.10
C PRO A 476 -25.04 -5.27 1.48
N LYS A 477 -25.80 -4.98 2.54
CA LYS A 477 -25.29 -4.97 3.93
C LYS A 477 -24.71 -6.34 4.28
N LEU A 478 -23.40 -6.39 4.56
CA LEU A 478 -22.72 -7.61 4.99
C LEU A 478 -22.51 -7.55 6.50
N VAL A 479 -23.53 -7.98 7.24
CA VAL A 479 -23.43 -8.10 8.70
C VAL A 479 -22.87 -9.48 9.04
N LEU A 480 -21.56 -9.56 9.28
CA LEU A 480 -20.98 -10.72 9.95
C LEU A 480 -21.34 -10.61 11.44
N ASN A 481 -22.40 -11.32 11.86
CA ASN A 481 -22.89 -11.26 13.23
C ASN A 481 -22.10 -12.25 14.09
N LEU A 482 -20.95 -11.80 14.59
CA LEU A 482 -19.94 -12.64 15.23
C LEU A 482 -20.29 -13.10 16.66
N ASN A 483 -21.51 -12.82 17.14
CA ASN A 483 -21.94 -13.06 18.52
C ASN A 483 -23.23 -13.89 18.72
N LYS A 484 -23.87 -14.45 17.69
CA LYS A 484 -24.90 -15.51 17.79
C LYS A 484 -25.46 -15.88 16.41
N SER A 485 -25.87 -17.14 16.28
CA SER A 485 -26.51 -17.74 15.12
C SER A 485 -27.57 -16.86 14.44
N PHE A 486 -27.55 -16.92 13.11
CA PHE A 486 -28.28 -16.16 12.10
C PHE A 486 -29.71 -15.70 12.40
N VAL A 487 -30.02 -14.47 11.98
CA VAL A 487 -31.30 -14.09 11.36
C VAL A 487 -30.99 -13.22 10.13
N VAL A 488 -31.33 -13.70 8.94
CA VAL A 488 -31.36 -12.90 7.71
C VAL A 488 -32.67 -12.12 7.70
N LEU A 489 -32.61 -10.80 7.78
CA LEU A 489 -33.79 -9.96 7.52
C LEU A 489 -33.78 -9.53 6.05
N PRO A 490 -34.82 -9.86 5.26
CA PRO A 490 -34.96 -9.32 3.91
C PRO A 490 -35.37 -7.85 3.99
N THR A 491 -34.54 -6.94 3.50
CA THR A 491 -34.98 -5.58 3.19
C THR A 491 -35.82 -5.61 1.92
N PHE A 492 -37.14 -5.60 2.08
CA PHE A 492 -38.09 -5.20 1.04
C PHE A 492 -38.00 -3.68 0.85
N GLN A 493 -37.71 -3.23 -0.37
CA GLN A 493 -38.12 -1.92 -0.86
C GLN A 493 -38.91 -2.12 -2.15
N GLY A 494 -40.22 -2.36 -1.99
CA GLY A 494 -41.19 -2.14 -3.05
C GLY A 494 -41.59 -0.67 -3.04
N VAL A 495 -41.26 0.07 -4.10
CA VAL A 495 -41.81 1.41 -4.31
C VAL A 495 -43.20 1.25 -4.92
N ASN A 496 -44.21 1.52 -4.09
CA ASN A 496 -45.58 1.75 -4.52
C ASN A 496 -45.64 3.02 -5.38
N LYS A 497 -46.10 2.91 -6.63
CA LYS A 497 -46.81 3.98 -7.31
C LYS A 497 -48.25 3.50 -7.55
N ARG A 498 -49.20 4.13 -6.85
CA ARG A 498 -50.63 4.13 -7.20
C ARG A 498 -50.98 5.51 -7.76
N GLY A 499 -51.84 5.50 -8.79
CA GLY A 499 -52.47 6.65 -9.42
C GLY A 499 -53.18 6.22 -10.69
N ASP A 500 -54.45 5.84 -10.51
CA ASP A 500 -55.63 5.93 -11.40
C ASP A 500 -55.66 5.05 -12.67
N GLU A 501 -56.46 3.97 -12.67
CA GLU A 501 -57.91 3.88 -12.98
C GLU A 501 -58.20 3.84 -14.49
N ASP A 502 -58.41 2.63 -15.02
CA ASP A 502 -59.68 2.25 -15.64
C ASP A 502 -59.69 0.74 -15.92
N GLU A 503 -60.62 0.04 -15.26
CA GLU A 503 -60.86 -1.39 -15.37
C GLU A 503 -62.27 -1.61 -15.93
N VAL A 504 -62.40 -2.20 -17.12
CA VAL A 504 -63.60 -2.96 -17.50
C VAL A 504 -63.17 -4.25 -18.23
N LYS A 505 -63.05 -5.33 -17.45
CA LYS A 505 -63.68 -6.68 -17.60
C LYS A 505 -64.17 -7.05 -19.03
N VAL A 506 -63.99 -8.25 -19.60
CA VAL A 506 -63.95 -9.61 -19.02
C VAL A 506 -63.77 -10.68 -20.12
N LEU A 507 -63.24 -11.85 -19.74
CA LEU A 507 -63.33 -13.20 -20.36
C LEU A 507 -62.47 -13.56 -21.60
N SER A 508 -61.44 -14.36 -21.34
CA SER A 508 -61.09 -15.58 -22.11
C SER A 508 -61.97 -16.74 -21.60
N PRO A 509 -62.28 -17.83 -22.35
CA PRO A 509 -61.25 -18.70 -22.94
C PRO A 509 -61.63 -19.42 -24.25
N VAL A 510 -60.68 -20.19 -24.78
CA VAL A 510 -60.82 -21.56 -25.34
C VAL A 510 -60.04 -21.75 -26.65
N ALA A 511 -59.26 -22.84 -26.63
CA ALA A 511 -58.42 -23.40 -27.66
C ALA A 511 -59.20 -24.09 -28.80
N VAL A 512 -58.51 -24.38 -29.91
CA VAL A 512 -58.34 -25.73 -30.51
C VAL A 512 -58.02 -25.63 -32.02
N VAL A 513 -56.78 -26.01 -32.32
CA VAL A 513 -56.22 -26.80 -33.45
C VAL A 513 -57.12 -27.14 -34.67
N SER A 514 -56.63 -26.85 -35.89
CA SER A 514 -56.53 -27.76 -37.07
C SER A 514 -55.95 -26.97 -38.28
N ASN A 515 -54.73 -27.28 -38.75
CA ASN A 515 -54.30 -28.26 -39.76
C ASN A 515 -54.68 -27.96 -41.23
N ASN A 516 -53.60 -27.76 -42.04
CA ASN A 516 -53.41 -28.08 -43.48
C ASN A 516 -54.31 -27.33 -44.51
N THR A 517 -53.89 -26.89 -45.69
CA THR A 517 -52.92 -27.44 -46.66
C THR A 517 -52.67 -26.39 -47.77
N GLU A 518 -51.42 -26.32 -48.26
CA GLU A 518 -50.96 -26.19 -49.66
C GLU A 518 -51.33 -25.06 -50.66
N LEU A 519 -50.25 -24.67 -51.39
CA LEU A 519 -50.11 -24.21 -52.80
C LEU A 519 -50.20 -22.71 -53.17
N GLY A 520 -49.07 -22.22 -53.72
CA GLY A 520 -49.08 -21.52 -55.02
C GLY A 520 -48.51 -20.09 -55.11
N ASN A 521 -47.27 -20.00 -55.62
CA ASN A 521 -46.72 -18.99 -56.56
C ASN A 521 -46.89 -17.46 -56.35
N GLY A 522 -45.74 -16.77 -56.41
CA GLY A 522 -45.56 -15.68 -57.39
C GLY A 522 -45.20 -14.27 -56.88
N ASN A 523 -44.09 -13.76 -57.40
CA ASN A 523 -43.72 -12.35 -57.64
C ASN A 523 -42.99 -11.51 -56.56
N SER A 524 -41.69 -11.42 -56.79
CA SER A 524 -40.80 -10.25 -56.75
C SER A 524 -41.43 -8.86 -56.57
N VAL A 525 -40.88 -8.08 -55.62
CA VAL A 525 -40.35 -6.70 -55.85
C VAL A 525 -39.19 -6.47 -54.88
N GLY A 526 -38.04 -6.05 -55.42
CA GLY A 526 -36.84 -5.71 -54.67
C GLY A 526 -36.79 -4.25 -54.23
N ILE A 527 -36.05 -3.98 -53.16
CA ILE A 527 -35.38 -2.70 -52.94
C ILE A 527 -33.95 -2.99 -52.46
N ARG A 528 -33.00 -2.40 -53.18
CA ARG A 528 -31.55 -2.48 -53.03
C ARG A 528 -31.07 -1.08 -52.60
N LEU A 529 -29.84 -1.05 -52.07
CA LEU A 529 -28.94 0.11 -51.81
C LEU A 529 -28.94 0.58 -50.34
N SER A 530 -27.80 0.83 -49.68
CA SER A 530 -26.39 0.86 -50.13
C SER A 530 -25.44 0.78 -48.92
N ARG A 531 -24.35 0.04 -49.08
CA ARG A 531 -23.13 0.12 -48.27
C ARG A 531 -22.27 1.29 -48.77
N ASN A 532 -21.79 2.14 -47.88
CA ASN A 532 -20.69 3.07 -48.16
C ASN A 532 -19.40 2.53 -47.53
N ASN A 533 -18.46 2.14 -48.39
CA ASN A 533 -17.02 2.15 -48.13
C ASN A 533 -16.48 3.47 -48.68
N LEU A 534 -15.56 4.12 -47.96
CA LEU A 534 -14.59 5.02 -48.57
C LEU A 534 -13.26 4.93 -47.80
N ASN A 535 -12.22 4.57 -48.56
CA ASN A 535 -10.80 4.52 -48.21
C ASN A 535 -10.11 5.80 -48.74
N ASN A 536 -8.95 6.11 -48.15
CA ASN A 536 -7.86 7.00 -48.62
C ASN A 536 -8.22 8.50 -48.60
N SER A 537 -7.33 9.46 -48.33
CA SER A 537 -5.87 9.61 -48.54
C SER A 537 -5.28 10.76 -47.68
N VAL A 538 -4.05 10.63 -47.12
CA VAL A 538 -2.85 11.45 -47.45
C VAL A 538 -3.09 12.97 -47.56
N ASN A 539 -2.78 13.71 -46.49
CA ASN A 539 -1.66 14.65 -46.37
C ASN A 539 -1.52 15.10 -44.92
#